data_AF-A0A2H9T9Y2-F1
#
_entry.id   AF-A0A2H9T9Y2-F1
#
_cell.length_a   1.000
_cell.length_b   1.000
_cell.length_c   1.000
_cell.angle_alpha   90.00
_cell.angle_beta   90.00
_cell.angle_gamma   90.00
#
_symmetry.space_group_name_H-M   'P 1'
#
loop_
_entity.id
_entity.type
_entity.pdbx_description
1 polymer ?
#
loop_
_entity_poly.entity_id
_entity_poly.type
_entity_poly.pdbx_seq_one_letter_code
_entity_poly.pdbx_strand_id
1 'polypeptide(L)'
;MKENILPGTEIRINRHGGELTVTLNTTSAEAHNFLAQHRASLEQSLTERFGNDAVKVDINMSGEGGEQNDGRSRNEYVAEEKNNDNDQQIG
;
A
#
# COMPACT_ATOMS: atom_id res chain seq x y z
N MET A 1 27.02 3.80 18.80
CA MET A 1 26.00 2.82 19.26
C MET A 1 25.16 2.46 18.03
N LYS A 2 24.76 1.20 17.83
CA LYS A 2 23.82 0.87 16.74
C LYS A 2 22.45 1.39 17.18
N GLU A 3 22.13 2.63 16.81
CA GLU A 3 20.78 3.15 16.91
C GLU A 3 19.85 2.16 16.20
N ASN A 4 18.84 1.70 16.92
CA ASN A 4 17.89 0.76 16.36
C ASN A 4 17.05 1.54 15.35
N ILE A 5 17.43 1.47 14.08
CA ILE A 5 16.85 2.26 12.98
C ILE A 5 15.39 1.86 12.64
N LEU A 6 14.94 0.71 13.13
CA LEU A 6 13.59 0.17 12.91
C LEU A 6 13.01 -0.41 14.22
N PRO A 7 12.77 0.43 15.24
CA PRO A 7 12.29 -0.04 16.54
C PRO A 7 10.86 -0.55 16.44
N GLY A 8 10.61 -1.76 16.95
CA GLY A 8 9.28 -2.36 16.94
C GLY A 8 8.79 -2.78 15.56
N THR A 9 9.70 -2.97 14.59
CA THR A 9 9.35 -3.43 13.25
C THR A 9 9.45 -4.95 13.12
N GLU A 10 8.33 -5.59 12.80
CA GLU A 10 8.25 -6.98 12.36
C GLU A 10 8.28 -7.05 10.83
N ILE A 11 9.11 -7.93 10.28
CA ILE A 11 9.19 -8.16 8.84
C ILE A 11 8.69 -9.58 8.54
N ARG A 12 7.71 -9.69 7.66
CA ARG A 12 7.15 -10.95 7.16
C ARG A 12 7.40 -11.04 5.67
N ILE A 13 7.97 -12.16 5.24
CA ILE A 13 8.26 -12.42 3.84
C ILE A 13 7.50 -13.67 3.46
N ASN A 14 6.64 -13.55 2.45
CA ASN A 14 5.91 -14.67 1.88
C ASN A 14 6.25 -14.78 0.40
N ARG A 15 6.52 -15.99 -0.06
CA ARG A 15 6.76 -16.28 -1.48
C ARG A 15 5.82 -17.39 -1.91
N HIS A 16 4.94 -17.09 -2.84
CA HIS A 16 3.97 -18.06 -3.33
C HIS A 16 3.61 -17.79 -4.79
N GLY A 17 3.60 -18.84 -5.61
CA GLY A 17 3.11 -18.76 -6.99
C GLY A 17 3.85 -17.79 -7.92
N GLY A 18 5.13 -17.51 -7.67
CA GLY A 18 5.89 -16.51 -8.44
C GLY A 18 5.64 -15.06 -7.98
N GLU A 19 5.10 -14.87 -6.79
CA GLU A 19 4.99 -13.56 -6.15
C GLU A 19 5.77 -13.57 -4.82
N LEU A 20 6.51 -12.49 -4.56
CA LEU A 20 7.21 -12.22 -3.31
C LEU A 20 6.55 -11.02 -2.63
N THR A 21 5.83 -11.28 -1.54
CA THR A 21 5.24 -10.25 -0.70
C THR A 21 6.11 -10.01 0.53
N VAL A 22 6.52 -8.75 0.74
CA VAL A 22 7.25 -8.32 1.93
C VAL A 22 6.38 -7.37 2.71
N THR A 23 5.95 -7.78 3.90
CA THR A 23 5.13 -6.97 4.81
C THR A 23 5.97 -6.50 5.98
N LEU A 24 6.07 -5.20 6.18
CA LEU A 24 6.72 -4.59 7.33
C LEU A 24 5.64 -4.00 8.24
N ASN A 25 5.57 -4.47 9.48
CA ASN A 25 4.65 -3.96 10.49
C ASN A 25 5.48 -3.22 11.54
N THR A 26 5.22 -1.94 11.76
CA THR A 26 5.96 -1.14 12.77
C THR A 26 5.01 -0.54 13.78
N THR A 27 5.45 -0.39 15.03
CA THR A 27 4.72 0.40 16.05
C THR A 27 5.25 1.83 16.16
N SER A 28 6.33 2.18 15.44
CA SER A 28 6.95 3.51 15.48
C SER A 28 6.64 4.30 14.20
N ALA A 29 6.18 5.54 14.38
CA ALA A 29 5.91 6.50 13.30
C ALA A 29 7.19 6.89 12.55
N GLU A 30 8.31 7.03 13.26
CA GLU A 30 9.61 7.36 12.66
C GLU A 30 10.08 6.23 11.74
N ALA A 31 9.95 4.99 12.21
CA ALA A 31 10.26 3.81 11.40
C ALA A 31 9.31 3.68 10.21
N HIS A 32 8.02 3.97 10.39
CA HIS A 32 7.04 3.98 9.29
C HIS A 32 7.43 4.97 8.20
N ASN A 33 7.73 6.22 8.58
CA ASN A 33 8.11 7.26 7.62
C ASN A 33 9.42 6.90 6.89
N PHE A 34 10.42 6.40 7.62
CA PHE A 34 11.66 5.92 7.02
C PHE A 34 11.41 4.79 6.01
N LEU A 35 10.63 3.77 6.38
CA LEU A 35 10.28 2.67 5.49
C LEU A 35 9.50 3.14 4.26
N ALA A 36 8.55 4.07 4.42
CA ALA A 36 7.77 4.62 3.32
C ALA A 36 8.65 5.37 2.32
N GLN A 37 9.62 6.17 2.79
CA GLN A 37 10.57 6.89 1.95
C GLN A 37 11.51 5.95 1.17
N HIS A 38 11.86 4.81 1.76
CA HIS A 38 12.78 3.85 1.16
C HIS A 38 12.09 2.65 0.48
N ARG A 39 10.75 2.60 0.48
CA ARG A 39 9.95 1.49 -0.08
C ARG A 39 10.31 1.17 -1.53
N ALA A 40 10.36 2.19 -2.39
CA ALA A 40 10.63 2.01 -3.82
C ALA A 40 12.03 1.42 -4.07
N SER A 41 13.03 1.86 -3.32
CA SER A 41 14.39 1.32 -3.41
C SER A 41 14.49 -0.11 -2.91
N LEU A 42 13.74 -0.45 -1.84
CA LEU A 42 13.63 -1.82 -1.34
C LEU A 42 12.95 -2.73 -2.36
N GLU A 43 11.84 -2.31 -2.94
CA GLU A 43 11.11 -3.05 -3.97
C GLU A 43 11.97 -3.29 -5.21
N GLN A 44 12.70 -2.27 -5.68
CA GLN A 44 13.63 -2.40 -6.79
C GLN A 44 14.75 -3.40 -6.48
N SER A 45 15.39 -3.28 -5.31
CA SER A 45 16.48 -4.18 -4.89
C SER A 45 16.01 -5.63 -4.79
N LEU A 46 14.78 -5.85 -4.30
CA LEU A 46 14.16 -7.16 -4.24
C LEU A 46 13.81 -7.65 -5.64
N THR A 47 13.30 -6.80 -6.53
CA THR A 47 12.98 -7.15 -7.92
C THR A 47 14.23 -7.57 -8.68
N GLU A 48 15.35 -6.84 -8.54
CA GLU A 48 16.62 -7.20 -9.16
C GLU A 48 17.15 -8.55 -8.66
N ARG A 49 16.98 -8.83 -7.36
CA ARG A 49 17.42 -10.08 -6.73
C ARG A 49 16.52 -11.27 -7.03
N PHE A 50 15.22 -11.03 -7.12
CA PHE A 50 14.19 -12.05 -7.28
C PHE A 50 13.49 -11.92 -8.63
N GLY A 51 14.18 -11.48 -9.69
CA GLY A 51 13.60 -11.04 -10.97
C GLY A 51 12.72 -12.02 -11.75
N ASN A 52 12.46 -13.21 -11.21
CA ASN A 52 11.47 -14.16 -11.69
C ASN A 52 10.12 -14.06 -10.94
N ASP A 53 10.08 -13.38 -9.80
CA ASP A 53 8.90 -13.18 -8.98
C ASP A 53 8.41 -11.73 -9.08
N ALA A 54 7.09 -11.55 -9.08
CA ALA A 54 6.48 -10.23 -8.89
C ALA A 54 6.69 -9.80 -7.43
N VAL A 55 7.39 -8.69 -7.21
CA VAL A 55 7.65 -8.19 -5.86
C VAL A 55 6.60 -7.16 -5.46
N LYS A 56 6.02 -7.35 -4.26
CA LYS A 56 5.15 -6.36 -3.61
C LYS A 56 5.68 -6.06 -2.21
N VAL A 57 5.99 -4.80 -1.93
CA VAL A 57 6.33 -4.34 -0.57
C VAL A 57 5.14 -3.63 0.05
N ASP A 58 4.79 -4.01 1.27
CA ASP A 58 3.67 -3.49 2.04
C ASP A 58 4.14 -3.04 3.43
N ILE A 59 3.73 -1.86 3.88
CA ILE A 59 4.18 -1.26 5.14
C ILE A 59 2.95 -0.86 5.95
N ASN A 60 2.83 -1.37 7.17
CA ASN A 60 1.71 -1.18 8.07
C ASN A 60 2.19 -0.59 9.40
N MET A 61 1.40 0.28 10.01
CA MET A 61 1.63 0.78 11.35
C MET A 61 0.61 0.21 12.34
N SER A 62 1.07 -0.54 13.34
CA SER A 62 0.22 -1.08 14.40
C SER A 62 -0.05 0.01 15.44
N GLY A 63 -1.14 0.77 15.26
CA GLY A 63 -1.51 1.83 16.21
C GLY A 63 -2.55 2.83 15.72
N GLU A 64 -2.78 2.96 14.41
CA GLU A 64 -3.82 3.83 13.87
C GLU A 64 -4.90 2.98 13.20
N GLY A 65 -6.06 2.92 13.84
CA GLY A 65 -7.30 2.60 13.13
C GLY A 65 -7.52 3.69 12.08
N GLY A 66 -7.24 3.39 10.82
CA GLY A 66 -7.35 4.36 9.74
C GLY A 66 -6.73 3.84 8.46
N GLU A 67 -7.50 3.05 7.72
CA GLU A 67 -7.65 3.12 6.26
C GLU A 67 -6.48 3.75 5.48
N GLN A 68 -5.40 3.03 5.23
CA GLN A 68 -4.43 3.42 4.21
C GLN A 68 -4.04 2.23 3.34
N ASN A 69 -4.92 1.99 2.36
CA ASN A 69 -4.55 1.71 0.98
C ASN A 69 -4.02 0.31 0.62
N ASP A 70 -4.78 -0.73 0.97
CA ASP A 70 -4.73 -2.00 0.23
C ASP A 70 -5.63 -1.90 -1.03
N GLY A 71 -5.01 -1.59 -2.16
CA GLY A 71 -5.32 -2.25 -3.43
C GLY A 71 -6.73 -2.11 -4.05
N ARG A 72 -7.30 -0.91 -4.18
CA ARG A 72 -8.40 -0.71 -5.15
C ARG A 72 -8.11 0.44 -6.08
N SER A 73 -7.50 0.10 -7.23
CA SER A 73 -7.71 0.79 -8.50
C SER A 73 -9.21 0.83 -8.77
N ARG A 74 -9.89 1.84 -8.22
CA ARG A 74 -11.28 2.12 -8.50
C ARG A 74 -11.28 2.86 -9.82
N ASN A 75 -11.28 2.08 -10.90
CA ASN A 75 -11.55 2.58 -12.24
C ASN A 75 -12.84 3.40 -12.15
N GLU A 76 -12.70 4.72 -12.20
CA GLU A 76 -13.82 5.64 -12.21
C GLU A 76 -14.53 5.40 -13.54
N TYR A 77 -15.65 4.68 -13.50
CA TYR A 77 -16.59 4.68 -14.59
C TYR A 77 -17.14 6.11 -14.66
N VAL A 78 -16.64 6.89 -15.61
CA VAL A 78 -17.31 8.11 -16.07
C VAL A 78 -18.64 7.66 -16.63
N ALA A 79 -19.72 7.82 -15.85
CA ALA A 79 -21.06 7.66 -16.37
C ALA A 79 -21.36 8.90 -17.21
N GLU A 80 -21.05 8.78 -18.50
CA GLU A 80 -21.54 9.65 -19.55
C GLU A 80 -23.07 9.68 -19.52
N GLU A 81 -23.61 10.91 -19.45
CA GLU A 81 -24.92 11.37 -19.86
C GLU A 81 -26.11 10.39 -19.86
N LYS A 82 -27.13 10.72 -19.04
CA LYS A 82 -28.51 10.73 -19.55
C LYS A 82 -29.25 12.00 -19.12
N ASN A 83 -29.46 12.83 -20.14
CA ASN A 83 -30.49 13.85 -20.29
C ASN A 83 -31.89 13.36 -19.89
N ASN A 84 -32.78 14.36 -19.67
CA ASN A 84 -34.25 14.28 -19.58
C ASN A 84 -34.81 13.72 -18.25
N ASP A 85 -35.79 14.31 -17.56
CA ASP A 85 -36.98 15.00 -18.08
C ASP A 85 -37.52 16.05 -17.10
N ASN A 86 -38.22 17.00 -17.69
CA ASN A 86 -39.02 18.08 -17.13
C ASN A 86 -40.24 17.51 -16.38
N ASP A 87 -40.42 17.83 -15.09
CA ASP A 87 -41.74 17.71 -14.45
C ASP A 87 -41.99 18.90 -13.52
N GLN A 88 -42.78 19.84 -14.04
CA GLN A 88 -43.50 20.85 -13.26
C GLN A 88 -44.60 20.14 -12.46
N GLN A 89 -44.67 20.35 -11.13
CA GLN A 89 -45.95 20.69 -10.48
C GLN A 89 -45.80 21.11 -9.02
N ILE A 90 -46.77 21.91 -8.57
CA ILE A 90 -47.23 22.27 -7.21
C ILE A 90 -46.64 23.56 -6.61
N GLY A 91 -47.41 24.63 -6.38
CA GLY A 91 -48.84 24.87 -6.56
C GLY A 91 -49.20 26.36 -6.43
#